data_AF-A0A4P0YIA6-F1
#
_entry.id   AF-A0A4P0YIA6-F1
#
_cell.length_a   1.000
_cell.length_b   1.000
_cell.length_c   1.000
_cell.angle_alpha   90.00
_cell.angle_beta   90.00
_cell.angle_gamma   90.00
#
_symmetry.space_group_name_H-M   'P 1'
#
loop_
_entity.id
_entity.type
_entity.pdbx_description
1 polymer ?
#
loop_
_entity_poly.entity_id
_entity_poly.type
_entity_poly.pdbx_seq_one_letter_code
_entity_poly.pdbx_strand_id
1 'polypeptide(L)'
;MQIFYGDESSRPFGPTGSDPLQGTRSEMNWQDVNGKAARSVTHWQKIGQFRARHPAIGMGKQTTLSMSRGYGFVRESGEDKVMVIWAGQQQ
;
A
#
# COMPACT_ATOMS: atom_id res chain seq x y z
N MET A 1 -7.57 0.51 -4.97
CA MET A 1 -6.14 0.48 -4.58
C MET A 1 -5.38 0.42 -5.88
N GLN A 2 -4.65 1.48 -6.18
CA GLN A 2 -3.78 1.55 -7.34
C GLN A 2 -2.36 1.59 -6.80
N ILE A 3 -1.50 0.72 -7.31
CA ILE A 3 -0.08 0.64 -7.01
C ILE A 3 0.61 0.64 -8.38
N PHE A 4 1.69 1.38 -8.55
CA PHE A 4 2.47 1.38 -9.78
C PHE A 4 3.56 0.29 -9.73
N TYR A 5 3.95 -0.22 -10.89
CA TYR A 5 4.98 -1.27 -10.94
C TYR A 5 6.28 -0.79 -10.28
N GLY A 6 6.82 -1.61 -9.39
CA GLY A 6 8.04 -1.30 -8.64
C GLY A 6 7.80 -0.56 -7.32
N ASP A 7 6.60 -0.09 -7.01
CA ASP A 7 6.30 0.44 -5.67
C ASP A 7 6.48 -0.67 -4.61
N GLU A 8 6.13 -1.90 -4.95
CA GLU A 8 6.22 -3.05 -4.06
C GLU A 8 7.66 -3.42 -3.70
N SER A 9 8.59 -3.16 -4.61
CA SER A 9 10.03 -3.41 -4.46
C SER A 9 10.81 -2.14 -4.13
N SER A 10 10.14 -1.00 -3.94
CA SER A 10 10.76 0.32 -3.76
C SER A 10 11.77 0.63 -4.86
N ARG A 11 11.35 0.42 -6.12
CA ARG A 11 12.14 0.66 -7.33
C ARG A 11 12.73 2.07 -7.31
N PRO A 12 14.05 2.21 -7.49
CA PRO A 12 14.69 3.53 -7.50
C PRO A 12 14.20 4.40 -8.65
N PHE A 13 14.17 5.71 -8.40
CA PHE A 13 13.97 6.71 -9.43
C PHE A 13 15.10 6.62 -10.46
N GLY A 14 14.73 6.60 -11.75
CA GLY A 14 15.68 6.50 -12.85
C GLY A 14 16.23 7.84 -13.31
N PRO A 15 17.09 7.82 -14.35
CA PRO A 15 17.58 9.03 -15.00
C PRO A 15 16.44 9.88 -15.57
N THR A 16 16.62 11.19 -15.53
CA THR A 16 15.74 12.18 -16.18
C THR A 16 16.46 12.83 -17.36
N GLY A 17 15.70 13.17 -18.40
CA GLY A 17 16.17 13.90 -19.57
C GLY A 17 15.38 15.20 -19.74
N SER A 18 14.93 15.46 -20.97
CA SER A 18 14.03 16.57 -21.27
C SER A 18 12.62 16.41 -20.68
N ASP A 19 12.20 15.18 -20.36
CA ASP A 19 11.00 14.89 -19.56
C ASP A 19 11.41 14.69 -18.07
N PRO A 20 11.06 15.63 -17.17
CA PRO A 20 11.38 15.52 -15.75
C PRO A 20 10.72 14.33 -15.03
N LEU A 21 9.63 13.78 -15.59
CA LEU A 21 8.90 12.66 -15.00
C LEU A 21 9.37 11.30 -15.52
N GLN A 22 10.27 11.27 -16.51
CA GLN A 22 10.79 10.04 -17.10
C GLN A 22 11.37 9.08 -16.05
N GLY A 23 12.02 9.61 -15.00
CA GLY A 23 12.61 8.80 -13.93
C GLY A 23 11.61 7.98 -13.13
N THR A 24 10.32 8.32 -13.12
CA THR A 24 9.24 7.50 -12.51
C THR A 24 8.91 6.24 -13.32
N ARG A 25 9.42 6.16 -14.55
CA ARG A 25 9.19 5.08 -15.54
C ARG A 25 10.48 4.30 -15.83
N SER A 26 11.38 4.20 -14.85
CA SER A 26 12.64 3.43 -14.93
C SER A 26 12.42 1.92 -15.11
N GLU A 27 13.49 1.20 -15.46
CA GLU A 27 13.47 -0.26 -15.53
C GLU A 27 13.15 -0.90 -14.18
N MET A 28 12.47 -2.05 -14.22
CA MET A 28 12.11 -2.80 -13.02
C MET A 28 13.34 -3.44 -12.37
N ASN A 29 13.41 -3.39 -11.04
CA ASN A 29 14.52 -3.94 -10.26
C ASN A 29 14.33 -5.43 -9.90
N TRP A 30 14.17 -6.28 -10.91
CA TRP A 30 13.89 -7.72 -10.74
C TRP A 30 14.86 -8.46 -9.82
N GLN A 31 16.15 -8.12 -9.91
CA GLN A 31 17.21 -8.68 -9.06
C GLN A 31 16.98 -8.43 -7.57
N ASP A 32 16.26 -7.36 -7.22
CA ASP A 32 16.01 -6.97 -5.83
C ASP A 32 14.77 -7.65 -5.24
N VAL A 33 13.85 -8.11 -6.08
CA VAL A 33 12.55 -8.70 -5.68
C VAL A 33 12.73 -9.87 -4.72
N ASN A 34 13.70 -10.76 -5.02
CA ASN A 34 14.06 -11.88 -4.16
C ASN A 34 15.23 -11.57 -3.21
N GLY A 35 15.79 -10.36 -3.30
CA GLY A 35 16.92 -9.89 -2.51
C GLY A 35 16.50 -8.84 -1.49
N LYS A 36 17.14 -7.66 -1.57
CA LYS A 36 16.94 -6.57 -0.59
C LYS A 36 15.49 -6.09 -0.48
N ALA A 37 14.69 -6.24 -1.53
CA ALA A 37 13.29 -5.81 -1.55
C ALA A 37 12.29 -6.90 -1.11
N ALA A 38 12.74 -8.15 -0.88
CA ALA A 38 11.85 -9.28 -0.60
C ALA A 38 10.89 -9.04 0.58
N ARG A 39 11.34 -8.33 1.62
CA ARG A 39 10.48 -7.97 2.77
C ARG A 39 9.36 -7.01 2.37
N SER A 40 9.66 -6.01 1.54
CA SER A 40 8.66 -5.05 1.04
C SER A 40 7.66 -5.76 0.13
N VAL A 41 8.14 -6.58 -0.81
CA VAL A 41 7.30 -7.35 -1.72
C VAL A 41 6.36 -8.27 -0.94
N THR A 42 6.89 -9.00 0.05
CA THR A 42 6.10 -9.87 0.94
C THR A 42 5.04 -9.08 1.71
N HIS A 43 5.38 -7.87 2.16
CA HIS A 43 4.43 -7.00 2.85
C HIS A 43 3.26 -6.60 1.94
N TRP A 44 3.55 -6.17 0.72
CA TRP A 44 2.52 -5.82 -0.27
C TRP A 44 1.66 -7.01 -0.69
N GLN A 45 2.26 -8.19 -0.82
CA GLN A 45 1.51 -9.44 -1.04
C GLN A 45 0.53 -9.72 0.10
N LYS A 46 0.95 -9.53 1.36
CA LYS A 46 0.05 -9.67 2.53
C LYS A 46 -1.10 -8.67 2.49
N ILE A 47 -0.84 -7.41 2.15
CA ILE A 47 -1.89 -6.39 1.99
C ILE A 47 -2.86 -6.79 0.88
N GLY A 48 -2.34 -7.23 -0.27
CA GLY A 48 -3.15 -7.67 -1.41
C GLY A 48 -4.06 -8.86 -1.05
N GLN A 49 -3.50 -9.86 -0.38
CA GLN A 49 -4.26 -11.02 0.10
C GLN A 49 -5.31 -10.62 1.15
N PHE A 50 -4.97 -9.74 2.09
CA PHE A 50 -5.91 -9.21 3.08
C PHE A 50 -7.09 -8.52 2.38
N ARG A 51 -6.81 -7.59 1.46
CA ARG A 51 -7.86 -6.91 0.71
C ARG A 51 -8.73 -7.89 -0.10
N ALA A 52 -8.13 -8.93 -0.68
CA ALA A 52 -8.87 -9.94 -1.45
C ALA A 52 -9.82 -10.77 -0.58
N ARG A 53 -9.44 -11.04 0.68
CA ARG A 53 -10.26 -11.81 1.64
C ARG A 53 -11.34 -10.98 2.34
N HIS A 54 -11.26 -9.65 2.29
CA HIS A 54 -12.18 -8.73 2.97
C HIS A 54 -12.92 -7.81 1.98
N PRO A 55 -14.03 -8.27 1.37
CA PRO A 55 -14.86 -7.47 0.48
C PRO A 55 -15.29 -6.11 1.07
N ALA A 56 -15.43 -5.99 2.39
CA ALA A 56 -15.78 -4.73 3.06
C ALA A 56 -14.79 -3.61 2.74
N ILE A 57 -13.52 -3.91 2.46
CA ILE A 57 -12.53 -2.90 2.04
C ILE A 57 -12.87 -2.31 0.66
N GLY A 58 -13.46 -3.09 -0.23
CA GLY A 58 -13.88 -2.65 -1.56
C GLY A 58 -15.23 -1.95 -1.54
N MET A 59 -16.25 -2.58 -0.97
CA MET A 59 -17.65 -2.15 -1.09
C MET A 59 -18.30 -1.75 0.24
N GLY A 60 -17.67 -2.04 1.37
CA GLY A 60 -18.25 -1.80 2.69
C GLY A 60 -18.37 -0.31 3.02
N LYS A 61 -19.37 0.03 3.83
CA LYS A 61 -19.60 1.40 4.31
C LYS A 61 -18.44 1.82 5.21
N GLN A 62 -17.88 3.00 4.97
CA GLN A 62 -16.85 3.56 5.85
C GLN A 62 -17.47 4.36 7.01
N THR A 63 -16.96 4.13 8.21
CA THR A 63 -17.22 4.94 9.41
C THR A 63 -15.88 5.40 9.99
N THR A 64 -15.60 6.70 9.92
CA THR A 64 -14.38 7.29 10.48
C THR A 64 -14.51 7.40 12.00
N LEU A 65 -13.43 7.09 12.72
CA LEU A 65 -13.36 7.17 14.18
C LEU A 65 -12.82 8.53 14.60
N SER A 66 -13.43 9.13 15.62
CA SER A 66 -12.92 10.36 16.24
C SER A 66 -11.77 9.99 17.19
N MET A 67 -10.58 10.51 16.94
CA MET A 67 -9.36 10.24 17.71
C MET A 67 -8.59 11.53 17.95
N SER A 68 -8.01 11.71 19.14
CA SER A 68 -7.20 12.89 19.47
C SER A 68 -5.86 12.93 18.73
N ARG A 69 -5.36 11.77 18.30
CA ARG A 69 -4.16 11.61 17.46
C ARG A 69 -4.29 10.36 16.59
N GLY A 70 -3.75 10.43 15.39
CA GLY A 70 -3.78 9.34 14.43
C GLY A 70 -4.99 9.38 13.50
N TYR A 71 -5.23 8.28 12.80
CA TYR A 71 -6.37 8.12 11.91
C TYR A 71 -6.92 6.71 12.02
N GLY A 72 -8.24 6.59 12.13
CA GLY A 72 -8.91 5.31 12.28
C GLY A 72 -10.25 5.28 11.56
N PHE A 73 -10.59 4.14 10.99
CA PHE A 73 -11.90 3.93 10.38
C PHE A 73 -12.28 2.45 10.38
N VAL A 74 -13.59 2.21 10.27
CA VAL A 74 -14.18 0.88 10.09
C VAL A 74 -14.78 0.79 8.69
N ARG A 75 -14.62 -0.36 8.05
CA ARG A 75 -15.34 -0.76 6.83
C ARG A 75 -16.19 -1.98 7.15
N GLU A 76 -17.47 -1.95 6.79
CA GLU A 76 -18.42 -3.03 7.10
C GLU A 76 -19.30 -3.37 5.90
N SER A 77 -19.45 -4.66 5.62
CA SER A 77 -20.37 -5.21 4.60
C SER A 77 -20.89 -6.57 5.07
N GLY A 78 -22.15 -6.63 5.48
CA GLY A 78 -22.73 -7.85 6.06
C GLY A 78 -21.98 -8.26 7.33
N GLU A 79 -21.47 -9.49 7.35
CA GLU A 79 -20.67 -10.03 8.46
C GLU A 79 -19.16 -9.70 8.35
N ASP A 80 -18.69 -9.19 7.20
CA ASP A 80 -17.30 -8.78 7.03
C ASP A 80 -17.08 -7.36 7.58
N LYS A 81 -16.25 -7.27 8.62
CA LYS A 81 -15.96 -6.03 9.34
C LYS A 81 -14.46 -5.88 9.56
N VAL A 82 -13.92 -4.78 9.06
CA VAL A 82 -12.49 -4.45 9.20
C VAL A 82 -12.34 -3.09 9.86
N MET A 83 -11.49 -3.01 10.88
CA MET A 83 -11.05 -1.76 11.49
C MET A 83 -9.58 -1.51 11.13
N VAL A 84 -9.28 -0.31 10.66
CA VAL A 84 -7.92 0.13 10.31
C VAL A 84 -7.55 1.28 11.22
N ILE A 85 -6.37 1.20 11.83
CA ILE A 85 -5.85 2.22 12.75
C ILE A 85 -4.42 2.55 12.38
N TRP A 86 -4.14 3.84 12.28
CA TRP A 86 -2.82 4.41 12.23
C TRP A 86 -2.63 5.31 13.46
N ALA A 87 -1.77 4.89 14.38
CA ALA A 87 -1.58 5.55 15.68
C ALA A 87 -0.63 6.77 15.63
N GLY A 88 -0.11 7.14 14.45
CA GLY A 88 0.97 8.10 14.30
C GLY A 88 2.37 7.47 14.37
N GLN A 89 3.40 8.21 13.98
CA GLN A 89 4.79 7.81 14.23
C GLN A 89 5.16 8.07 15.70
N GLN A 90 5.91 7.13 16.29
CA GLN A 90 6.75 7.43 17.46
C GLN A 90 7.82 8.42 17.00
N GLN A 91 7.96 9.53 17.73
CA GLN A 91 9.08 10.47 17.57
C GLN A 91 10.37 9.80 18.03
#